data_AF-A0A9E1IMV2-F1
#
_entry.id   AF-A0A9E1IMV2-F1
#
_cell.length_a   1.000
_cell.length_b   1.000
_cell.length_c   1.000
_cell.angle_alpha   90.00
_cell.angle_beta   90.00
_cell.angle_gamma   90.00
#
_symmetry.space_group_name_H-M   'P 1'
#
loop_
_entity.id
_entity.type
_entity.pdbx_description
1 polymer ?
#
loop_
_entity_poly.entity_id
_entity_poly.type
_entity_poly.pdbx_seq_one_letter_code
_entity_poly.pdbx_strand_id
1 'polypeptide(L)' 'MHRTTIMLPEDLKARSERQAKQLGISLGALIRDALAAYLSKFTYEIPEADPLFVFDNAWQGEAPKDTAANHDSYLYGDKK' A
#
# COMPACT_ATOMS: atom_id res chain seq x y z
N MET A 1 -12.25 15.45 17.16
CA MET A 1 -12.33 14.11 17.79
C MET A 1 -13.79 13.81 18.08
N HIS A 2 -14.25 12.59 17.77
CA HIS A 2 -15.59 12.11 18.12
C HIS A 2 -15.48 11.08 19.25
N ARG A 3 -16.39 11.14 20.23
CA ARG A 3 -16.45 10.15 21.30
C ARG A 3 -17.16 8.90 20.78
N THR A 4 -16.41 7.81 20.68
CA THR A 4 -16.93 6.53 20.20
C THR A 4 -16.73 5.47 21.28
N THR A 5 -17.79 4.74 21.60
CA THR A 5 -17.73 3.58 22.50
C THR A 5 -17.65 2.32 21.66
N ILE A 6 -16.64 1.48 21.90
CA ILE A 6 -16.49 0.18 21.25
C ILE A 6 -16.41 -0.90 22.31
N MET A 7 -16.93 -2.09 21.99
CA MET A 7 -16.78 -3.27 22.84
C MET A 7 -15.53 -4.03 22.38
N LEU A 8 -14.64 -4.35 23.32
CA LEU A 8 -13.45 -5.15 23.06
C LEU A 8 -13.53 -6.44 23.87
N PRO A 9 -13.09 -7.58 23.31
CA PRO A 9 -12.86 -8.79 24.09
C PRO A 9 -11.95 -8.50 25.29
N GLU A 10 -12.22 -9.13 26.43
CA GLU A 10 -11.50 -8.87 27.68
C GLU A 10 -9.99 -9.05 27.55
N ASP A 11 -9.56 -10.17 26.94
CA ASP A 11 -8.13 -10.44 26.69
C ASP A 11 -7.48 -9.33 25.84
N LEU A 12 -8.16 -8.90 24.77
CA LEU A 12 -7.64 -7.88 23.88
C LEU A 12 -7.48 -6.54 24.59
N LYS A 13 -8.45 -6.15 25.42
CA LYS A 13 -8.36 -4.95 26.26
C LYS A 13 -7.17 -5.05 27.22
N ALA A 14 -7.05 -6.14 27.96
CA ALA A 14 -5.99 -6.34 28.95
C ALA A 14 -4.59 -6.34 28.33
N ARG A 15 -4.42 -6.93 27.13
CA ARG A 15 -3.15 -6.90 26.40
C ARG A 15 -2.82 -5.51 25.87
N SER A 16 -3.82 -4.81 25.33
CA SER A 16 -3.66 -3.44 24.82
C SER A 16 -3.29 -2.45 25.93
N GLU A 17 -3.89 -2.57 27.11
CA GLU A 17 -3.56 -1.74 28.28
C GLU A 17 -2.13 -1.98 28.77
N ARG A 18 -1.68 -3.25 28.82
CA ARG A 18 -0.29 -3.58 29.15
C ARG A 18 0.68 -2.97 28.16
N GLN A 19 0.41 -3.08 26.86
CA GLN A 19 1.24 -2.50 25.81
C GLN A 19 1.29 -0.97 25.91
N ALA A 20 0.14 -0.32 26.08
CA ALA A 20 0.07 1.13 26.21
C ALA A 20 0.88 1.64 27.40
N LYS A 21 0.82 0.93 28.54
CA LYS A 21 1.62 1.22 29.73
C LYS A 21 3.12 1.08 29.48
N GLN A 22 3.54 0.04 28.79
CA GLN A 22 4.96 -0.16 28.41
C GLN A 22 5.48 0.96 27.50
N LEU A 23 4.61 1.48 26.62
CA LEU A 23 4.93 2.59 25.71
C LEU A 23 4.78 3.97 26.35
N GLY A 24 4.28 4.08 27.59
CA GLY A 24 4.04 5.36 28.26
C GLY A 24 2.91 6.20 27.63
N ILE A 25 1.98 5.58 26.91
CA ILE A 25 0.85 6.25 26.24
C ILE A 25 -0.50 5.76 26.77
N SER A 26 -1.57 6.51 26.47
CA SER A 26 -2.93 6.07 26.79
C SER A 26 -3.41 4.94 25.88
N LEU A 27 -4.34 4.09 26.36
CA LEU A 27 -5.00 3.08 25.54
C LEU A 27 -5.67 3.70 24.31
N GLY A 28 -6.28 4.88 24.46
CA GLY A 28 -6.90 5.59 23.34
C GLY A 28 -5.89 6.06 22.29
N ALA A 29 -4.67 6.43 22.68
CA ALA A 29 -3.60 6.75 21.74
C ALA A 29 -3.18 5.50 20.95
N LEU A 30 -2.93 4.39 21.66
CA LEU A 30 -2.60 3.12 21.03
C LEU A 30 -3.67 2.67 20.02
N ILE A 31 -4.96 2.76 20.37
CA ILE A 31 -6.06 2.40 19.47
C ILE A 31 -6.07 3.29 18.21
N ARG A 32 -5.87 4.60 18.36
CA ARG A 32 -5.81 5.52 17.22
C ARG A 32 -4.64 5.21 16.30
N ASP A 33 -3.46 4.98 16.85
CA ASP A 33 -2.24 4.69 16.08
C ASP A 33 -2.37 3.35 15.35
N ALA A 34 -2.92 2.33 16.04
CA ALA A 34 -3.19 1.03 15.43
C ALA A 34 -4.22 1.11 14.30
N LEU A 35 -5.30 1.88 14.47
CA LEU A 35 -6.29 2.09 13.41
C LEU A 35 -5.71 2.88 12.23
N ALA A 36 -4.93 3.92 12.48
CA ALA A 36 -4.26 4.69 11.44
C ALA A 36 -3.28 3.81 10.65
N ALA A 37 -2.46 3.02 11.34
CA ALA A 37 -1.52 2.09 10.73
C ALA A 37 -2.20 0.91 10.02
N TYR A 38 -3.37 0.48 10.49
CA TYR A 38 -4.18 -0.51 9.78
C TYR A 38 -4.70 0.10 8.48
N LEU A 39 -5.35 1.27 8.55
CA LEU A 39 -5.93 1.93 7.39
C LEU A 39 -4.87 2.29 6.35
N SER A 40 -3.69 2.78 6.73
CA SER A 40 -2.63 3.10 5.78
C SER A 40 -2.13 1.89 4.97
N LYS A 41 -2.28 0.66 5.47
CA LYS A 41 -1.98 -0.57 4.71
C LYS A 41 -3.02 -0.88 3.64
N PHE A 42 -4.26 -0.44 3.84
CA PHE A 42 -5.37 -0.62 2.88
C PHE A 42 -5.60 0.60 2.02
N THR A 43 -5.03 1.75 2.38
CA THR A 43 -4.82 2.89 1.48
C THR A 43 -3.63 2.61 0.55
N TYR A 44 -3.61 1.45 -0.10
CA TYR A 44 -3.32 1.51 -1.52
C TYR A 44 -4.54 2.24 -2.08
N GLU A 45 -4.37 3.51 -2.46
CA GLU A 45 -5.23 4.07 -3.48
C GLU A 45 -5.10 3.09 -4.65
N ILE A 46 -5.99 2.09 -4.72
CA ILE A 46 -6.31 1.47 -5.98
C ILE A 46 -6.83 2.66 -6.75
N PRO A 47 -6.06 3.18 -7.72
CA PRO A 47 -6.58 4.25 -8.54
C PRO A 47 -7.87 3.70 -9.12
N GLU A 48 -8.87 4.55 -9.32
CA GLU A 48 -10.12 4.11 -9.97
C GLU A 48 -9.81 3.46 -11.36
N ALA A 49 -8.62 3.73 -11.89
CA ALA A 49 -7.95 3.03 -12.97
C ALA A 49 -7.08 1.84 -12.50
N ASP A 50 -7.13 0.75 -13.28
CA ASP A 50 -6.30 -0.45 -13.13
C ASP A 50 -4.83 -0.08 -12.80
N PRO A 51 -4.24 -0.63 -11.73
CA PRO A 51 -2.84 -0.42 -11.36
C PRO A 51 -1.84 -0.69 -12.51
N LEU A 52 -2.19 -1.50 -13.50
CA LEU A 52 -1.38 -1.70 -14.72
C LEU A 52 -1.28 -0.46 -15.61
N PHE A 53 -2.28 0.44 -15.59
CA PHE A 53 -2.36 1.62 -16.47
C PHE A 53 -2.05 2.94 -15.77
N VAL A 54 -1.73 2.91 -14.47
CA VAL A 54 -1.45 4.14 -13.67
C VAL A 54 0.04 4.48 -13.68
N PHE A 55 0.90 3.58 -14.15
CA PHE A 55 2.32 3.86 -14.29
C PHE A 55 2.60 4.73 -15.52
N ASP A 56 2.83 6.03 -15.29
CA ASP A 56 3.29 7.01 -16.29
C ASP A 56 4.79 6.88 -16.63
N ASN A 57 5.33 5.66 -16.58
CA ASN A 57 6.72 5.35 -16.93
C ASN A 57 6.85 4.73 -18.33
N ALA A 58 5.76 4.68 -19.10
CA ALA A 58 5.79 4.31 -20.50
C ALA A 58 6.57 5.37 -21.31
N TRP A 59 7.41 4.92 -22.24
CA TRP A 59 8.13 5.81 -23.15
C TRP A 59 7.12 6.60 -24.01
N GLN A 60 7.11 7.92 -23.89
CA GLN A 60 6.19 8.81 -24.63
C GLN A 60 6.77 9.33 -25.96
N GLY A 61 8.01 8.95 -26.30
CA GLY A 61 8.65 9.35 -27.55
C GLY A 61 8.28 8.44 -28.73
N GLU A 62 8.79 8.76 -29.92
CA GLU A 62 8.66 7.86 -31.06
C GLU A 62 9.36 6.52 -30.78
N ALA A 63 8.69 5.43 -31.14
CA ALA A 63 9.21 4.08 -31.07
C ALA A 63 8.72 3.26 -32.28
N PRO A 64 9.49 2.26 -32.75
CA PRO A 64 9.03 1.38 -33.81
C PRO A 64 7.75 0.64 -33.40
N LYS A 65 6.78 0.57 -34.33
CA LYS A 65 5.46 -0.05 -34.07
C LYS A 65 5.52 -1.58 -33.95
N ASP A 66 6.63 -2.16 -34.35
CA ASP A 66 6.91 -3.59 -34.46
C ASP A 66 7.90 -4.09 -33.41
N THR A 67 8.17 -3.30 -32.37
CA THR A 67 9.06 -3.63 -31.24
C THR A 67 8.76 -5.00 -30.63
N ALA A 68 7.48 -5.36 -30.45
CA ALA A 68 7.11 -6.66 -29.92
C ALA A 68 7.39 -7.82 -30.91
N ALA A 69 7.13 -7.59 -32.20
CA ALA A 69 7.31 -8.61 -33.24
C ALA A 69 8.79 -8.87 -33.54
N ASN A 70 9.63 -7.83 -33.44
CA ASN A 70 11.05 -7.87 -33.82
C ASN A 70 11.98 -7.67 -32.61
N HIS A 71 11.51 -7.97 -31.39
CA HIS A 71 12.28 -7.71 -30.16
C HIS A 71 13.66 -8.40 -30.18
N ASP A 72 13.77 -9.60 -30.76
CA ASP A 72 15.03 -10.32 -30.87
C ASP A 72 16.05 -9.55 -31.72
N SER A 73 15.66 -9.06 -32.89
CA SER A 73 16.53 -8.25 -33.75
C SER A 73 16.93 -6.93 -33.07
N TYR A 74 16.02 -6.29 -32.33
CA TYR A 74 16.35 -5.04 -31.62
C TYR A 74 17.26 -5.25 -30.41
N LEU A 75 17.09 -6.33 -29.65
CA LEU A 75 17.85 -6.59 -28.43
C LEU A 75 19.19 -7.26 -28.71
N TYR A 76 19.25 -8.13 -29.72
CA TYR A 76 20.40 -9.00 -29.96
C TYR A 76 21.06 -8.78 -31.32
N GLY A 77 20.45 -7.98 -32.20
CA GLY A 77 20.89 -7.84 -33.59
C GLY A 77 20.60 -9.09 -34.41
N ASP A 78 20.66 -8.96 -35.74
CA ASP A 78 20.52 -10.13 -36.61
C ASP A 78 21.73 -11.05 -36.44
N LYS A 79 21.46 -12.32 -36.16
CA LYS A 79 22.48 -13.36 -36.15
C LYS A 79 23.06 -13.47 -37.56
N LYS A 80 24.34 -13.09 -37.69
CA LYS A 80 25.15 -13.31 -38.89
C LYS A 80 25.29 -14.79 -39.22
#